data_AF-A0AAV6Z5X8-F1
#
_entry.id   AF-A0AAV6Z5X8-F1
#
_cell.length_a   1.000
_cell.length_b   1.000
_cell.length_c   1.000
_cell.angle_alpha   90.00
_cell.angle_beta   90.00
_cell.angle_gamma   90.00
#
_symmetry.space_group_name_H-M   'P 1'
#
loop_
_entity.id
_entity.type
_entity.pdbx_description
1 polymer ?
#
loop_
_entity_poly.entity_id
_entity_poly.type
_entity_poly.pdbx_seq_one_letter_code
_entity_poly.pdbx_strand_id
1 'polypeptide(L)'
;QIIPVERLVKGKFQDNFEFVQWFKKFFDANYDGKEYDPLVARQGQDMVPGPNPGDQVFNKPKKPIITSVPQRTSPTGPKTMQPPARLQNSSQPVRKNTPITRNGGSELDSQIVELNQQLMEIKLTVDGLEKERDFYFSKLRDIELICQEHESESAGVLSKIIDILYATEEGFAPPDDDENEDVQAEDPDEY
;
A
#
# COMPACT_ATOMS: atom_id res chain seq x y z
N GLN A 1 -9.13 -27.91 22.38
CA GLN A 1 -9.55 -28.01 20.97
C GLN A 1 -8.65 -29.01 20.26
N ILE A 2 -9.16 -29.76 19.29
CA ILE A 2 -8.34 -30.59 18.38
C ILE A 2 -8.15 -29.80 17.08
N ILE A 3 -6.92 -29.78 16.54
CA ILE A 3 -6.61 -29.07 15.29
C ILE A 3 -6.93 -30.00 14.10
N PRO A 4 -7.84 -29.63 13.17
CA PRO A 4 -8.27 -30.51 12.08
C PRO A 4 -7.30 -30.44 10.88
N VAL A 5 -6.07 -30.95 11.05
CA VAL A 5 -4.96 -30.82 10.09
C VAL A 5 -5.37 -31.28 8.67
N GLU A 6 -6.08 -32.40 8.55
CA GLU A 6 -6.56 -32.98 7.29
C GLU A 6 -7.63 -32.12 6.58
N ARG A 7 -8.12 -31.06 7.23
CA ARG A 7 -8.99 -30.05 6.62
C ARG A 7 -8.22 -28.77 6.30
N LEU A 8 -7.40 -28.29 7.24
CA LEU A 8 -6.58 -27.09 7.08
C LEU A 8 -5.63 -27.18 5.88
N VAL A 9 -4.91 -28.30 5.78
CA VAL A 9 -3.91 -28.56 4.71
C VAL A 9 -4.52 -28.57 3.30
N LYS A 10 -5.86 -28.64 3.18
CA LYS A 10 -6.57 -28.58 1.90
C LYS A 10 -6.76 -27.15 1.38
N GLY A 11 -6.38 -26.12 2.15
CA GLY A 11 -6.50 -24.72 1.75
C GLY A 11 -7.93 -24.21 1.64
N LYS A 12 -8.92 -24.90 2.25
CA LYS A 12 -10.32 -24.46 2.25
C LYS A 12 -10.50 -23.24 3.15
N PHE A 13 -11.16 -22.20 2.62
CA PHE A 13 -11.42 -20.96 3.35
C PHE A 13 -12.13 -21.20 4.68
N GLN A 14 -13.26 -21.92 4.68
CA GLN A 14 -14.07 -22.15 5.89
C GLN A 14 -13.26 -22.82 7.01
N ASP A 15 -12.63 -23.96 6.72
CA ASP A 15 -11.84 -24.72 7.72
C ASP A 15 -10.68 -23.89 8.29
N ASN A 16 -10.00 -23.09 7.45
CA ASN A 16 -8.88 -22.25 7.89
C ASN A 16 -9.36 -20.98 8.63
N PHE A 17 -10.47 -20.37 8.23
CA PHE A 17 -11.03 -19.20 8.89
C PHE A 17 -11.56 -19.53 10.29
N GLU A 18 -12.27 -20.65 10.44
CA GLU A 18 -12.71 -21.18 11.75
C GLU A 18 -11.51 -21.44 12.68
N PHE A 19 -10.43 -22.02 12.15
CA PHE A 19 -9.19 -22.22 12.90
C PHE A 19 -8.51 -20.90 13.30
N VAL A 20 -8.42 -19.92 12.40
CA VAL A 20 -7.83 -18.60 12.72
C VAL A 20 -8.65 -17.84 13.76
N GLN A 21 -9.99 -17.92 13.71
CA GLN A 21 -10.87 -17.34 14.75
C GLN A 21 -10.62 -17.97 16.13
N TRP A 22 -10.43 -19.29 16.19
CA TRP A 22 -10.05 -19.97 17.44
C TRP A 22 -8.60 -19.63 17.85
N PHE A 23 -7.67 -19.61 16.90
CA PHE A 23 -6.25 -19.38 17.15
C PHE A 23 -5.98 -17.96 17.68
N LYS A 24 -6.70 -16.94 17.19
CA LYS A 24 -6.62 -15.57 17.75
C LYS A 24 -7.02 -15.56 19.23
N LYS A 25 -8.16 -16.15 19.58
CA LYS A 25 -8.60 -16.27 20.99
C LYS A 25 -7.66 -17.09 21.86
N PHE A 26 -7.01 -18.11 21.29
CA PHE A 26 -5.96 -18.87 21.98
C PHE A 26 -4.70 -18.03 22.20
N PHE A 27 -4.22 -17.32 21.17
CA PHE A 27 -3.06 -16.43 21.24
C PHE A 27 -3.28 -15.32 22.27
N ASP A 28 -4.42 -14.62 22.22
CA ASP A 28 -4.78 -13.53 23.14
C ASP A 28 -4.81 -13.97 24.61
N ALA A 29 -5.09 -15.25 24.87
CA ALA A 29 -5.14 -15.83 26.21
C ALA A 29 -3.82 -16.48 26.68
N ASN A 30 -2.80 -16.56 25.83
CA ASN A 30 -1.53 -17.28 26.10
C ASN A 30 -0.25 -16.49 25.73
N TYR A 31 -0.36 -15.38 25.01
CA TYR A 31 0.78 -14.54 24.64
C TYR A 31 1.26 -13.73 25.85
N ASP A 32 2.58 -13.69 26.06
CA ASP A 32 3.22 -13.09 27.23
C ASP A 32 3.99 -11.79 26.91
N GLY A 33 3.58 -11.09 25.84
CA GLY A 33 4.10 -9.77 25.46
C GLY A 33 5.53 -9.77 24.92
N LYS A 34 6.08 -10.93 24.57
CA LYS A 34 7.46 -11.02 24.06
C LYS A 34 7.59 -10.47 22.64
N GLU A 35 8.54 -9.55 22.49
CA GLU A 35 9.10 -9.13 21.20
C GLU A 35 9.50 -10.36 20.37
N TYR A 36 9.18 -10.34 19.07
CA TYR A 36 9.43 -11.42 18.13
C TYR A 36 9.84 -10.84 16.79
N ASP A 37 11.05 -11.19 16.33
CA ASP A 37 11.54 -10.85 14.99
C ASP A 37 11.08 -11.93 13.99
N PRO A 38 10.12 -11.63 13.09
CA PRO A 38 9.63 -12.61 12.12
C PRO A 38 10.62 -12.85 10.97
N LEU A 39 11.60 -11.98 10.72
CA LEU A 39 12.57 -12.12 9.65
C LEU A 39 13.74 -13.00 10.09
N VAL A 40 14.31 -12.75 11.27
CA VAL A 40 15.34 -13.61 11.87
C VAL A 40 14.79 -15.02 12.13
N ALA A 41 13.55 -15.14 12.62
CA ALA A 41 12.90 -16.44 12.80
C ALA A 41 12.64 -17.20 11.47
N ARG A 42 12.58 -16.49 10.33
CA ARG A 42 12.50 -17.05 8.97
C ARG A 42 13.85 -17.16 8.27
N GLN A 43 14.96 -16.86 8.95
CA GLN A 43 16.31 -16.83 8.37
C GLN A 43 16.42 -15.87 7.16
N GLY A 44 15.64 -14.79 7.15
CA GLY A 44 15.55 -13.82 6.05
C GLY A 44 14.75 -14.30 4.83
N GLN A 45 14.06 -15.45 4.91
CA GLN A 45 13.32 -15.98 3.77
C GLN A 45 11.95 -15.31 3.60
N ASP A 46 11.78 -14.64 2.45
CA ASP A 46 10.56 -13.92 2.07
C ASP A 46 9.29 -14.80 2.09
N MET A 47 8.17 -14.16 2.44
CA MET A 47 6.85 -14.81 2.40
C MET A 47 6.19 -14.82 1.01
N VAL A 48 6.84 -14.28 -0.01
CA VAL A 48 6.37 -14.35 -1.40
C VAL A 48 6.39 -15.81 -1.85
N PRO A 49 5.25 -16.41 -2.25
CA PRO A 49 5.25 -17.75 -2.83
C PRO A 49 6.09 -17.75 -4.10
N GLY A 50 7.11 -18.61 -4.15
CA GLY A 50 7.86 -18.85 -5.39
C GLY A 50 6.90 -19.29 -6.51
N PRO A 51 7.18 -18.95 -7.77
CA PRO A 51 6.31 -19.31 -8.90
C PRO A 51 6.07 -20.83 -8.94
N ASN A 52 4.86 -21.22 -9.34
CA ASN A 52 4.43 -22.61 -9.26
C ASN A 52 5.37 -23.54 -10.06
N PRO A 53 5.66 -24.78 -9.59
CA PRO A 53 6.53 -25.73 -10.28
C PRO A 53 6.09 -26.22 -11.68
N GLY A 54 5.11 -25.58 -12.31
CA GLY A 54 4.74 -25.78 -13.71
C GLY A 54 5.46 -24.85 -14.69
N ASP A 55 5.89 -23.66 -14.25
CA ASP A 55 6.52 -22.67 -15.13
C ASP A 55 8.01 -22.94 -15.32
N GLN A 56 8.34 -23.86 -16.24
CA GLN A 56 9.70 -24.01 -16.75
C GLN A 56 10.10 -22.78 -17.58
N VAL A 57 10.59 -21.74 -16.90
CA VAL A 57 11.21 -20.55 -17.51
C VAL A 57 12.58 -20.88 -18.12
N PHE A 58 12.54 -21.68 -19.18
CA PHE A 58 13.68 -21.91 -20.07
C PHE A 58 14.12 -20.58 -20.71
N ASN A 59 15.43 -20.35 -20.77
CA ASN A 59 16.09 -19.11 -21.18
C ASN A 59 15.33 -18.24 -22.21
N LYS A 60 14.94 -17.03 -21.81
CA LYS A 60 14.64 -15.92 -22.74
C LYS A 60 15.46 -14.67 -22.35
N PRO A 61 16.20 -14.06 -23.29
CA PRO A 61 17.06 -12.92 -22.99
C PRO A 61 16.25 -11.63 -22.77
N LYS A 62 16.81 -10.71 -21.99
CA LYS A 62 16.26 -9.35 -21.77
C LYS A 62 16.12 -8.61 -23.11
N LYS A 63 14.99 -7.95 -23.33
CA LYS A 63 14.81 -6.85 -24.30
C LYS A 63 14.03 -5.71 -23.64
N PRO A 64 14.26 -4.44 -24.05
CA PRO A 64 13.74 -3.27 -23.36
C PRO A 64 12.23 -3.05 -23.57
N ILE A 65 11.65 -2.22 -22.70
CA ILE A 65 10.25 -1.84 -22.68
C ILE A 65 9.96 -0.81 -23.78
N ILE A 66 8.92 -1.06 -24.59
CA ILE A 66 8.23 -0.04 -25.39
C ILE A 66 6.72 -0.25 -25.21
N THR A 67 5.96 0.83 -25.28
CA THR A 67 4.55 1.00 -24.91
C THR A 67 3.54 0.25 -25.81
N SER A 68 2.57 -0.45 -25.19
CA SER A 68 1.16 -0.45 -25.62
C SER A 68 0.21 -1.09 -24.58
N VAL A 69 -0.96 -0.47 -24.41
CA VAL A 69 -2.18 -1.02 -23.79
C VAL A 69 -3.10 -1.60 -24.92
N PRO A 70 -4.29 -2.22 -24.70
CA PRO A 70 -5.11 -2.33 -23.48
C PRO A 70 -5.87 -3.68 -23.23
N GLN A 71 -6.77 -3.66 -22.23
CA GLN A 71 -8.00 -4.48 -22.02
C GLN A 71 -7.98 -5.78 -21.18
N ARG A 72 -8.77 -5.74 -20.07
CA ARG A 72 -9.97 -6.56 -19.71
C ARG A 72 -10.06 -7.97 -20.35
N THR A 73 -10.43 -9.05 -19.64
CA THR A 73 -11.64 -9.18 -18.79
C THR A 73 -11.46 -10.06 -17.53
N SER A 74 -12.54 -10.19 -16.72
CA SER A 74 -12.56 -10.75 -15.36
C SER A 74 -13.12 -12.21 -15.31
N PRO A 75 -13.57 -12.82 -14.17
CA PRO A 75 -12.85 -14.00 -13.65
C PRO A 75 -13.70 -15.26 -13.38
N THR A 76 -13.06 -16.45 -13.29
CA THR A 76 -13.75 -17.71 -12.94
C THR A 76 -12.98 -18.61 -11.95
N GLY A 77 -13.46 -18.63 -10.69
CA GLY A 77 -13.54 -19.79 -9.77
C GLY A 77 -12.35 -20.76 -9.58
N PRO A 78 -11.64 -20.74 -8.44
CA PRO A 78 -10.62 -21.74 -8.11
C PRO A 78 -11.21 -23.06 -7.56
N LYS A 79 -10.55 -24.19 -7.86
CA LYS A 79 -10.72 -25.48 -7.16
C LYS A 79 -9.40 -26.01 -6.61
N THR A 80 -9.09 -25.56 -5.39
CA THR A 80 -8.68 -26.37 -4.23
C THR A 80 -8.08 -27.77 -4.47
N MET A 81 -6.82 -28.01 -4.04
CA MET A 81 -6.42 -28.97 -2.97
C MET A 81 -4.92 -29.40 -3.02
N GLN A 82 -4.27 -29.49 -1.84
CA GLN A 82 -2.95 -30.10 -1.55
C GLN A 82 -3.13 -31.30 -0.55
N PRO A 83 -2.09 -31.82 0.15
CA PRO A 83 -0.90 -32.62 -0.24
C PRO A 83 -1.09 -34.09 0.25
N PRO A 84 -0.42 -34.74 1.26
CA PRO A 84 0.82 -34.53 2.07
C PRO A 84 2.08 -35.19 1.43
N ALA A 85 3.34 -35.18 1.90
CA ALA A 85 4.05 -34.86 3.18
C ALA A 85 4.39 -36.03 4.15
N ARG A 86 5.57 -35.98 4.84
CA ARG A 86 5.97 -36.82 6.01
C ARG A 86 6.99 -36.09 6.93
N LEU A 87 7.13 -36.54 8.20
CA LEU A 87 7.72 -35.85 9.36
C LEU A 87 8.96 -36.55 9.99
N GLN A 88 9.57 -35.92 11.04
CA GLN A 88 10.18 -36.46 12.31
C GLN A 88 11.39 -35.60 12.79
N ASN A 89 11.79 -35.42 14.08
CA ASN A 89 11.17 -35.57 15.42
C ASN A 89 12.07 -34.93 16.56
N SER A 90 11.53 -34.78 17.80
CA SER A 90 12.22 -34.68 19.14
C SER A 90 13.12 -33.47 19.53
N SER A 91 13.58 -33.34 20.81
CA SER A 91 12.84 -32.84 22.01
C SER A 91 13.75 -32.65 23.28
N GLN A 92 13.25 -31.93 24.32
CA GLN A 92 13.72 -31.85 25.75
C GLN A 92 14.79 -30.74 26.14
N PRO A 93 15.09 -30.41 27.44
CA PRO A 93 14.42 -29.26 28.12
C PRO A 93 15.23 -28.42 29.21
N VAL A 94 14.49 -27.57 29.97
CA VAL A 94 14.71 -26.98 31.34
C VAL A 94 15.66 -25.78 31.60
N ARG A 95 15.09 -24.59 31.89
CA ARG A 95 14.92 -23.99 33.26
C ARG A 95 14.19 -22.62 33.20
N LYS A 96 13.68 -22.13 34.35
CA LYS A 96 12.84 -20.91 34.47
C LYS A 96 13.45 -19.91 35.46
N ASN A 97 13.32 -18.61 35.17
CA ASN A 97 13.21 -17.54 36.17
C ASN A 97 11.78 -16.99 36.18
N THR A 98 11.33 -16.49 37.33
CA THR A 98 10.00 -15.86 37.50
C THR A 98 10.07 -14.37 37.14
N PRO A 99 9.12 -13.82 36.36
CA PRO A 99 9.14 -12.40 36.00
C PRO A 99 8.58 -11.49 37.10
N ILE A 100 9.08 -10.25 37.14
CA ILE A 100 8.44 -9.13 37.84
C ILE A 100 7.22 -8.70 37.01
N THR A 101 6.05 -8.55 37.65
CA THR A 101 4.80 -8.18 36.99
C THR A 101 4.79 -6.70 36.60
N ARG A 102 5.23 -6.39 35.37
CA ARG A 102 5.24 -5.03 34.84
C ARG A 102 3.90 -4.74 34.11
N ASN A 103 2.92 -4.29 34.89
CA ASN A 103 1.50 -4.23 34.50
C ASN A 103 1.12 -3.04 33.58
N GLY A 104 1.99 -2.68 32.61
CA GLY A 104 1.89 -1.46 31.81
C GLY A 104 1.97 -1.63 30.29
N GLY A 105 2.02 -2.86 29.77
CA GLY A 105 2.05 -3.10 28.31
C GLY A 105 0.73 -2.81 27.61
N SER A 106 -0.40 -3.21 28.23
CA SER A 106 -1.72 -3.18 27.61
C SER A 106 -2.24 -1.80 27.21
N GLU A 107 -1.79 -0.74 27.88
CA GLU A 107 -2.15 0.64 27.55
C GLU A 107 -1.41 1.10 26.29
N LEU A 108 -0.10 0.81 26.20
CA LEU A 108 0.72 1.07 25.02
C LEU A 108 0.25 0.24 23.81
N ASP A 109 -0.04 -1.04 24.01
CA ASP A 109 -0.60 -1.92 22.96
C ASP A 109 -1.95 -1.41 22.44
N SER A 110 -2.81 -0.91 23.34
CA SER A 110 -4.10 -0.31 22.95
C SER A 110 -3.90 0.97 22.13
N GLN A 111 -2.96 1.83 22.54
CA GLN A 111 -2.65 3.07 21.82
C GLN A 111 -1.99 2.79 20.45
N ILE A 112 -1.19 1.72 20.32
CA ILE A 112 -0.67 1.25 19.03
C ILE A 112 -1.81 0.81 18.10
N VAL A 113 -2.82 0.11 18.62
CA VAL A 113 -4.01 -0.28 17.84
C VAL A 113 -4.82 0.95 17.41
N GLU A 114 -5.04 1.90 18.31
CA GLU A 114 -5.75 3.15 18.01
C GLU A 114 -5.03 3.98 16.92
N LEU A 115 -3.72 4.18 17.05
CA LEU A 115 -2.91 4.90 16.06
C LEU A 115 -2.92 4.19 14.69
N ASN A 116 -2.91 2.86 14.65
CA ASN A 116 -3.04 2.11 13.40
C ASN A 116 -4.43 2.24 12.78
N GLN A 117 -5.49 2.38 13.59
CA GLN A 117 -6.85 2.64 13.10
C GLN A 117 -6.97 4.06 12.54
N GLN A 118 -6.45 5.08 13.22
CA GLN A 118 -6.39 6.46 12.72
C GLN A 118 -5.59 6.55 11.41
N LEU A 119 -4.44 5.85 11.32
CA LEU A 119 -3.65 5.78 10.09
C LEU A 119 -4.36 5.06 8.93
N MET A 120 -5.27 4.13 9.21
CA MET A 120 -6.11 3.49 8.18
C MET A 120 -7.24 4.42 7.72
N GLU A 121 -7.90 5.10 8.67
CA GLU A 121 -8.96 6.07 8.39
C GLU A 121 -8.44 7.25 7.56
N ILE A 122 -7.33 7.88 7.97
CA ILE A 122 -6.68 8.97 7.23
C ILE A 122 -6.33 8.54 5.80
N LYS A 123 -5.82 7.31 5.60
CA LYS A 123 -5.50 6.80 4.25
C LYS A 123 -6.75 6.63 3.38
N LEU A 124 -7.86 6.17 3.94
CA LEU A 124 -9.13 6.06 3.22
C LEU A 124 -9.73 7.44 2.92
N THR A 125 -9.61 8.40 3.84
CA THR A 125 -10.04 9.79 3.62
C THR A 125 -9.22 10.47 2.53
N VAL A 126 -7.88 10.31 2.53
CA VAL A 126 -7.00 10.84 1.48
C VAL A 126 -7.31 10.19 0.13
N ASP A 127 -7.40 8.87 0.04
CA ASP A 127 -7.78 8.14 -1.20
C ASP A 127 -9.19 8.53 -1.72
N GLY A 128 -10.08 9.02 -0.86
CA GLY A 128 -11.33 9.67 -1.25
C GLY A 128 -11.12 11.08 -1.80
N LEU A 129 -10.46 11.95 -1.03
CA LEU A 129 -10.20 13.35 -1.39
C LEU A 129 -9.37 13.51 -2.67
N GLU A 130 -8.42 12.60 -2.94
CA GLU A 130 -7.64 12.60 -4.18
C GLU A 130 -8.53 12.32 -5.40
N LYS A 131 -9.54 11.45 -5.28
CA LYS A 131 -10.50 11.17 -6.36
C LYS A 131 -11.44 12.34 -6.58
N GLU A 132 -11.84 13.05 -5.52
CA GLU A 132 -12.63 14.27 -5.63
C GLU A 132 -11.82 15.41 -6.27
N ARG A 133 -10.57 15.62 -5.83
CA ARG A 133 -9.60 16.54 -6.45
C ARG A 133 -9.48 16.27 -7.95
N ASP A 134 -9.18 15.04 -8.34
CA ASP A 134 -8.95 14.67 -9.74
C ASP A 134 -10.24 14.78 -10.58
N PHE A 135 -11.40 14.48 -9.99
CA PHE A 135 -12.72 14.65 -10.61
C PHE A 135 -13.08 16.12 -10.85
N TYR A 136 -12.79 17.02 -9.91
CA TYR A 136 -13.00 18.46 -10.10
C TYR A 136 -11.97 19.04 -11.08
N PHE A 137 -10.68 18.72 -10.94
CA PHE A 137 -9.62 19.17 -11.85
C PHE A 137 -9.91 18.77 -13.30
N SER A 138 -10.32 17.52 -13.54
CA SER A 138 -10.69 17.05 -14.90
C SER A 138 -11.81 17.92 -15.51
N LYS A 139 -12.82 18.29 -14.72
CA LYS A 139 -13.92 19.15 -15.19
C LYS A 139 -13.47 20.58 -15.49
N LEU A 140 -12.60 21.14 -14.65
CA LEU A 140 -12.05 22.47 -14.86
C LEU A 140 -11.23 22.50 -16.16
N ARG A 141 -10.43 21.45 -16.43
CA ARG A 141 -9.68 21.31 -17.68
C ARG A 141 -10.57 21.07 -18.91
N ASP A 142 -11.65 20.29 -18.79
CA ASP A 142 -12.65 20.14 -19.85
C ASP A 142 -13.30 21.50 -20.20
N ILE A 143 -13.63 22.32 -19.18
CA ILE A 143 -14.21 23.67 -19.35
C ILE A 143 -13.19 24.63 -19.97
N GLU A 144 -11.94 24.59 -19.52
CA GLU A 144 -10.84 25.42 -20.04
C GLU A 144 -10.64 25.20 -21.55
N LEU A 145 -10.63 23.93 -22.00
CA LEU A 145 -10.54 23.56 -23.41
C LEU A 145 -11.69 24.13 -24.24
N ILE A 146 -12.93 24.05 -23.74
CA ILE A 146 -14.12 24.62 -24.41
C ILE A 146 -14.02 26.15 -24.49
N CYS A 147 -13.47 26.81 -23.47
CA CYS A 147 -13.25 28.26 -23.48
C CYS A 147 -12.18 28.66 -24.51
N GLN A 148 -11.11 27.87 -24.64
CA GLN A 148 -10.04 28.07 -25.62
C GLN A 148 -10.51 27.83 -27.06
N GLU A 149 -11.38 26.83 -27.31
CA GLU A 149 -11.92 26.55 -28.65
C GLU A 149 -12.85 27.66 -29.18
N HIS A 150 -13.63 28.31 -28.30
CA HIS A 150 -14.62 29.34 -28.67
C HIS A 150 -14.24 30.79 -28.29
N GLU A 151 -12.99 31.05 -27.90
CA GLU A 151 -12.53 32.36 -27.40
C GLU A 151 -12.92 33.52 -28.34
N SER A 152 -12.72 33.33 -29.65
CA SER A 152 -13.01 34.32 -30.69
C SER A 152 -14.51 34.60 -30.92
N GLU A 153 -15.41 33.72 -30.49
CA GLU A 153 -16.85 33.80 -30.77
C GLU A 153 -17.68 34.31 -29.58
N SER A 154 -17.17 34.23 -28.35
CA SER A 154 -17.93 34.56 -27.13
C SER A 154 -17.10 35.13 -25.96
N ALA A 155 -15.99 35.80 -26.28
CA ALA A 155 -15.03 36.39 -25.35
C ALA A 155 -15.63 37.03 -24.07
N GLY A 156 -16.72 37.81 -24.17
CA GLY A 156 -17.25 38.59 -23.04
C GLY A 156 -17.84 37.80 -21.85
N VAL A 157 -18.17 36.51 -22.05
CA VAL A 157 -18.54 35.58 -20.96
C VAL A 157 -17.42 34.58 -20.68
N LEU A 158 -16.75 34.08 -21.74
CA LEU A 158 -15.65 33.12 -21.61
C LEU A 158 -14.46 33.71 -20.83
N SER A 159 -14.10 34.98 -21.04
CA SER A 159 -13.07 35.68 -20.25
C SER A 159 -13.36 35.60 -18.75
N LYS A 160 -14.61 35.79 -18.32
CA LYS A 160 -14.96 35.71 -16.88
C LYS A 160 -14.89 34.30 -16.30
N ILE A 161 -14.94 33.28 -17.15
CA ILE A 161 -14.75 31.88 -16.74
C ILE A 161 -13.24 31.60 -16.65
N ILE A 162 -12.46 32.07 -17.63
CA ILE A 162 -10.99 32.04 -17.62
C ILE A 162 -10.42 32.77 -16.39
N ASP A 163 -10.92 33.95 -16.06
CA ASP A 163 -10.54 34.73 -14.86
C ASP A 163 -10.76 33.92 -13.57
N ILE A 164 -11.78 33.06 -13.51
CA ILE A 164 -12.08 32.18 -12.37
C ILE A 164 -11.18 30.92 -12.39
N LEU A 165 -10.85 30.40 -13.57
CA LEU A 165 -9.99 29.21 -13.71
C LEU A 165 -8.52 29.49 -13.35
N TYR A 166 -8.04 30.72 -13.55
CA TYR A 166 -6.69 31.15 -13.19
C TYR A 166 -6.61 31.98 -11.91
N ALA A 167 -7.71 32.12 -11.15
CA ALA A 167 -7.70 32.78 -9.84
C ALA A 167 -6.93 31.93 -8.82
N THR A 168 -5.83 32.46 -8.30
CA THR A 168 -4.99 31.81 -7.28
C THR A 168 -5.36 32.26 -5.86
N GLU A 169 -5.26 31.34 -4.91
CA GLU A 169 -5.23 31.66 -3.47
C GLU A 169 -3.76 31.77 -3.01
N GLU A 170 -3.51 32.51 -1.92
CA GLU A 170 -2.16 32.75 -1.40
C GLU A 170 -1.49 31.41 -0.98
N GLY A 171 -0.45 31.02 -1.72
CA GLY A 171 0.23 29.72 -1.57
C GLY A 171 -0.23 28.61 -2.53
N PHE A 172 -1.13 28.90 -3.49
CA PHE A 172 -1.53 27.95 -4.55
C PHE A 172 -1.04 28.33 -5.96
N ALA A 173 -0.46 29.52 -6.13
CA ALA A 173 0.32 29.85 -7.32
C ALA A 173 1.63 29.03 -7.35
N PRO A 174 2.12 28.61 -8.53
CA PRO A 174 3.54 28.30 -8.69
C PRO A 174 4.39 29.52 -8.26
N PRO A 175 5.63 29.32 -7.77
CA PRO A 175 6.60 30.41 -7.73
C PRO A 175 6.77 30.97 -9.15
N ASP A 176 6.79 32.29 -9.31
CA ASP A 176 7.02 32.91 -10.61
C ASP A 176 8.42 32.53 -11.12
N ASP A 177 8.53 31.94 -12.32
CA ASP A 177 9.81 31.47 -12.90
C ASP A 177 10.78 32.63 -13.25
N ASP A 178 10.35 33.88 -13.09
CA ASP A 178 11.02 35.13 -13.47
C ASP A 178 12.17 35.58 -12.53
N GLU A 179 12.51 34.85 -11.47
CA GLU A 179 13.75 35.08 -10.69
C GLU A 179 15.02 34.43 -11.30
N ASN A 180 14.96 34.01 -12.57
CA ASN A 180 16.15 33.75 -13.39
C ASN A 180 16.56 34.99 -14.20
N GLU A 181 16.65 36.16 -13.56
CA GLU A 181 17.53 37.21 -14.08
C GLU A 181 18.94 36.63 -14.15
N ASP A 182 19.50 36.56 -15.35
CA ASP A 182 20.85 36.04 -15.59
C ASP A 182 21.85 37.02 -14.98
N VAL A 183 22.22 36.78 -13.70
CA VAL A 183 23.20 37.58 -12.96
C VAL A 183 24.58 37.31 -13.57
N GLN A 184 24.81 37.95 -14.70
CA GLN A 184 26.05 37.94 -15.45
C GLN A 184 27.14 38.50 -14.55
N ALA A 185 27.89 37.59 -13.92
CA ALA A 185 29.01 37.93 -13.06
C ALA A 185 30.13 38.56 -13.92
N GLU A 186 30.14 39.90 -13.98
CA GLU A 186 31.29 40.66 -14.45
C GLU A 186 32.47 40.39 -13.51
N ASP A 187 33.35 39.48 -13.92
CA ASP A 187 34.59 39.10 -13.25
C ASP A 187 35.60 40.27 -13.31
N PRO A 188 35.89 40.99 -12.20
CA PRO A 188 36.53 42.29 -12.26
C PRO A 188 37.96 42.31 -11.70
N ASP A 189 38.73 41.22 -11.84
CA ASP A 189 40.09 41.07 -11.31
C ASP A 189 41.11 40.50 -12.36
N GLU A 190 41.37 41.25 -13.44
CA GLU A 190 42.61 41.11 -14.23
C GLU A 190 43.21 42.49 -14.56
N TYR A 191 44.14 42.98 -13.71
CA TYR A 191 45.45 43.60 -14.05
C TYR A 191 46.14 44.29 -12.84
#